data_AF-A0AAJ6TP00-F1
#
_entry.id   AF-A0AAJ6TP00-F1
#
_cell.length_a   1.000
_cell.length_b   1.000
_cell.length_c   1.000
_cell.angle_alpha   90.00
_cell.angle_beta   90.00
_cell.angle_gamma   90.00
#
_symmetry.space_group_name_H-M   'P 1'
#
loop_
_entity.id
_entity.type
_entity.pdbx_description
1 polymer ?
#
loop_
_entity_poly.entity_id
_entity_poly.type
_entity_poly.pdbx_seq_one_letter_code
_entity_poly.pdbx_strand_id
1 'polypeptide(L)'
;MSFSRLLFASLVAFSLAAFASGATRLPDDEVEALRDIAKTIGKTNWNFSADPCGGQWGWVDPNPVKGNENAVSCNCTFSNGTICHVISM
;
A
#
# COMPACT_ATOMS: atom_id res chain seq x y z
N MET A 1 0.64 -38.84 -22.65
CA MET A 1 -0.49 -38.02 -22.14
C MET A 1 -0.26 -37.44 -20.73
N SER A 2 0.52 -38.08 -19.84
CA SER A 2 0.76 -37.57 -18.47
C SER A 2 1.80 -36.45 -18.37
N PHE A 3 2.88 -36.52 -19.16
CA PHE A 3 4.00 -35.57 -19.09
C PHE A 3 3.60 -34.14 -19.52
N SER A 4 2.87 -34.00 -20.63
CA SER A 4 2.37 -32.69 -21.09
C SER A 4 1.38 -32.05 -20.10
N ARG A 5 0.61 -32.83 -19.34
CA ARG A 5 -0.31 -32.32 -18.31
C ARG A 5 0.45 -31.79 -17.09
N LEU A 6 1.52 -32.48 -16.68
CA LEU A 6 2.39 -32.03 -15.59
C LEU A 6 3.14 -30.75 -15.95
N LEU A 7 3.66 -30.66 -17.18
CA LEU A 7 4.30 -29.44 -17.68
C LEU A 7 3.34 -28.24 -17.71
N PHE A 8 2.11 -28.44 -18.17
CA PHE A 8 1.09 -27.38 -18.17
C PHE A 8 0.73 -26.94 -16.75
N ALA A 9 0.58 -27.88 -15.82
CA ALA A 9 0.30 -27.57 -14.42
C ALA A 9 1.46 -26.78 -13.77
N SER A 10 2.71 -27.15 -14.05
CA SER A 10 3.89 -26.41 -13.56
C SER A 10 3.98 -25.00 -14.14
N LEU A 11 3.71 -24.81 -15.44
CA LEU A 11 3.70 -23.49 -16.08
C LEU A 11 2.62 -22.56 -15.50
N VAL A 12 1.42 -23.10 -15.24
CA VAL A 12 0.32 -22.35 -14.63
C VAL A 12 0.64 -22.00 -13.17
N ALA A 13 1.26 -22.91 -12.41
CA ALA A 13 1.68 -22.61 -11.03
C ALA A 13 2.76 -21.51 -10.97
N PHE A 14 3.72 -21.55 -11.91
CA PHE A 14 4.78 -20.55 -11.99
C PHE A 14 4.26 -19.17 -12.41
N SER A 15 3.26 -19.12 -13.31
CA SER A 15 2.63 -17.86 -13.71
C SER A 15 1.78 -17.26 -12.58
N LEU A 16 1.01 -18.04 -11.83
CA LEU A 16 0.27 -17.53 -10.67
C LEU A 16 1.19 -16.99 -9.56
N ALA A 17 2.35 -17.61 -9.33
CA ALA A 17 3.32 -17.11 -8.35
C ALA A 17 3.95 -15.77 -8.79
N ALA A 18 4.07 -15.51 -10.09
CA ALA A 18 4.60 -14.25 -10.63
C ALA A 18 3.65 -13.06 -10.43
N PHE A 19 2.35 -13.29 -10.17
CA PHE A 19 1.37 -12.23 -9.86
C PHE A 19 1.29 -11.88 -8.37
N ALA A 20 2.06 -12.53 -7.49
CA ALA A 20 1.98 -12.32 -6.05
C ALA A 20 2.79 -11.12 -5.52
N SER A 21 3.51 -10.38 -6.38
CA SER A 21 4.54 -9.45 -5.91
C SER A 21 4.37 -8.06 -6.50
N GLY A 22 3.86 -7.13 -5.69
CA GLY A 22 3.91 -5.71 -6.03
C GLY A 22 2.84 -4.87 -5.36
N ALA A 23 2.58 -5.05 -4.06
CA ALA A 23 2.01 -3.93 -3.32
C ALA A 23 3.11 -2.86 -3.32
N THR A 24 2.96 -1.82 -4.14
CA THR A 24 3.82 -0.65 -4.08
C THR A 24 3.82 -0.17 -2.64
N ARG A 25 4.98 -0.16 -1.98
CA ARG A 25 5.04 0.08 -0.54
C ARG A 25 5.61 1.46 -0.27
N LEU A 26 4.97 2.14 0.66
CA LEU A 26 5.57 3.30 1.31
C LEU A 26 6.80 2.85 2.11
N PRO A 27 7.96 3.52 1.98
CA PRO A 27 9.16 3.22 2.76
C PRO A 27 8.91 3.21 4.27
N ASP A 28 9.59 2.33 5.00
CA ASP A 28 9.38 2.17 6.45
C ASP A 28 9.68 3.45 7.24
N ASP A 29 10.64 4.26 6.79
CA ASP A 29 10.98 5.56 7.38
C ASP A 29 9.84 6.58 7.23
N GLU A 30 9.14 6.58 6.10
CA GLU A 30 7.94 7.41 5.92
C GLU A 30 6.78 6.91 6.78
N VAL A 31 6.63 5.59 6.94
CA VAL A 31 5.62 5.02 7.85
C VAL A 31 5.91 5.42 9.31
N GLU A 32 7.18 5.38 9.72
CA GLU A 32 7.62 5.82 11.06
C GLU A 32 7.34 7.32 11.26
N ALA A 33 7.66 8.16 10.26
CA ALA A 33 7.36 9.58 10.29
C ALA A 33 5.86 9.86 10.42
N LEU A 34 5.00 9.11 9.71
CA LEU A 34 3.55 9.19 9.86
C LEU A 34 3.10 8.79 11.28
N ARG A 35 3.72 7.80 11.92
CA ARG A 35 3.42 7.46 13.34
C ARG A 35 3.73 8.63 14.27
N ASP A 36 4.84 9.30 14.06
CA ASP A 36 5.25 10.42 14.91
C ASP A 36 4.38 11.66 14.68
N ILE A 37 3.99 11.92 13.44
CA ILE A 37 2.99 12.95 13.12
C ILE A 37 1.67 12.62 13.81
N ALA A 38 1.17 11.39 13.69
CA ALA A 38 -0.08 10.95 14.32
C ALA A 38 -0.05 11.16 15.84
N LYS A 39 1.04 10.79 16.52
CA LYS A 39 1.23 11.07 17.95
C LYS A 39 1.22 12.57 18.24
N THR A 40 1.91 13.36 17.42
CA THR A 40 2.05 14.81 17.61
C THR A 40 0.72 15.54 17.47
N ILE A 41 -0.11 15.16 16.49
CA ILE A 41 -1.40 15.81 16.22
C ILE A 41 -2.58 15.10 16.89
N GLY A 42 -2.33 14.06 17.67
CA GLY A 42 -3.37 13.27 18.34
C GLY A 42 -4.28 12.48 17.39
N LYS A 43 -3.79 12.10 16.20
CA LYS A 43 -4.53 11.29 15.22
C LYS A 43 -4.57 9.83 15.68
N THR A 44 -5.75 9.34 16.06
CA THR A 44 -5.92 7.97 16.59
C THR A 44 -6.61 7.04 15.60
N ASN A 45 -7.17 7.57 14.52
CA ASN A 45 -7.96 6.82 13.54
C ASN A 45 -7.15 6.38 12.31
N TRP A 46 -5.83 6.58 12.30
CA TRP A 46 -4.94 6.04 11.26
C TRP A 46 -4.63 4.56 11.47
N ASN A 47 -4.87 3.75 10.43
CA ASN A 47 -4.66 2.31 10.49
C ASN A 47 -3.30 1.91 9.93
N PHE A 48 -2.28 1.90 10.79
CA PHE A 48 -0.92 1.49 10.43
C PHE A 48 -0.75 0.00 10.10
N SER A 49 -1.79 -0.82 10.21
CA SER A 49 -1.78 -2.20 9.70
C SER A 49 -2.15 -2.28 8.21
N ALA A 50 -2.71 -1.20 7.65
CA ALA A 50 -3.01 -1.05 6.23
C ALA A 50 -1.93 -0.18 5.55
N ASP A 51 -1.85 -0.28 4.22
CA ASP A 51 -0.93 0.53 3.43
C ASP A 51 -1.42 2.00 3.42
N PRO A 52 -0.61 2.97 3.90
CA PRO A 52 -0.97 4.38 3.87
C PRO A 52 -1.27 4.92 2.47
N CYS A 53 -0.64 4.36 1.45
CA CYS A 53 -0.84 4.75 0.05
C CYS A 53 -1.84 3.87 -0.68
N GLY A 54 -2.44 2.88 0.00
CA GLY A 54 -3.41 1.95 -0.59
C GLY A 54 -4.82 2.53 -0.73
N GLY A 55 -5.04 3.78 -0.29
CA GLY A 55 -6.37 4.43 -0.30
C GLY A 55 -7.39 3.74 0.61
N GLN A 56 -6.91 2.94 1.57
CA GLN A 56 -7.74 2.16 2.48
C GLN A 56 -8.32 3.02 3.60
N TRP A 57 -9.42 2.53 4.18
CA TRP A 57 -10.06 3.18 5.33
C TRP A 57 -9.07 3.40 6.47
N GLY A 58 -9.07 4.61 7.03
CA GLY A 58 -8.08 5.07 8.01
C GLY A 58 -6.97 5.93 7.43
N TRP A 59 -6.81 6.01 6.10
CA TRP A 59 -5.83 6.88 5.45
C TRP A 59 -6.44 7.92 4.52
N VAL A 60 -7.57 7.56 3.90
CA VAL A 60 -8.39 8.46 3.07
C VAL A 60 -9.84 8.34 3.49
N ASP A 61 -10.44 9.46 3.90
CA ASP A 61 -11.87 9.54 4.17
C ASP A 61 -12.60 10.08 2.93
N PRO A 62 -13.59 9.36 2.38
CA PRO A 62 -14.31 9.83 1.20
C PRO A 62 -15.18 11.07 1.47
N ASN A 63 -15.71 11.20 2.69
CA ASN A 63 -16.55 12.33 3.13
C ASN A 63 -16.10 12.78 4.53
N PRO A 64 -14.95 13.46 4.66
CA PRO A 64 -14.43 13.82 5.97
C PRO A 64 -15.20 14.97 6.60
N VAL A 65 -15.19 15.04 7.93
CA VAL A 65 -15.66 16.23 8.66
C VAL A 65 -14.53 17.25 8.63
N LYS A 66 -14.88 18.53 8.48
CA LYS A 66 -13.88 19.59 8.35
C LYS A 66 -12.99 19.64 9.61
N GLY A 67 -11.68 19.52 9.44
CA GLY A 67 -10.67 19.55 10.51
C GLY A 67 -10.37 18.18 11.15
N ASN A 68 -10.94 17.08 10.66
CA ASN A 68 -10.56 15.72 11.08
C ASN A 68 -10.28 14.77 9.91
N GLU A 69 -10.06 15.32 8.73
CA GLU A 69 -9.82 14.60 7.48
C GLU A 69 -8.66 13.60 7.63
N ASN A 70 -8.83 12.39 7.08
CA ASN A 70 -7.72 11.58 6.63
C ASN A 70 -7.54 11.84 5.12
N ALA A 71 -6.43 12.46 4.72
CA ALA A 71 -6.18 12.83 3.33
C ALA A 71 -4.71 12.61 2.91
N VAL A 72 -4.12 11.49 3.34
CA VAL A 72 -2.76 11.14 2.90
C VAL A 72 -2.77 10.86 1.40
N SER A 73 -1.94 11.59 0.67
CA SER A 73 -1.77 11.45 -0.77
C SER A 73 -0.35 11.04 -1.08
N CYS A 74 -0.21 10.07 -1.99
CA CYS A 74 1.09 9.51 -2.35
C CYS A 74 1.37 9.65 -3.84
N ASN A 75 2.65 9.77 -4.17
CA ASN A 75 3.17 9.64 -5.52
C ASN A 75 3.92 8.30 -5.65
N CYS A 76 3.38 7.43 -6.50
CA CYS A 76 3.89 6.07 -6.70
C CYS A 76 4.52 5.92 -8.09
N THR A 77 5.20 6.93 -8.59
CA THR A 77 5.91 6.86 -9.89
C THR A 77 7.39 6.51 -9.73
N PHE A 78 7.90 6.50 -8.51
CA PHE A 78 9.30 6.21 -8.22
C PHE A 78 9.64 4.74 -8.48
N SER A 79 10.86 4.48 -8.97
CA SER A 79 11.35 3.13 -9.28
C SER A 79 10.37 2.29 -10.12
N ASN A 80 9.84 2.84 -11.21
CA ASN A 80 8.83 2.17 -12.06
C ASN A 80 7.55 1.78 -11.29
N GLY A 81 7.18 2.56 -10.29
CA GLY A 81 5.98 2.34 -9.48
C GLY A 81 6.07 1.21 -8.46
N THR A 82 7.29 0.85 -8.04
CA THR A 82 7.52 -0.10 -6.94
C THR A 82 7.63 0.58 -5.58
N ILE A 83 7.88 1.89 -5.55
CA ILE A 83 8.00 2.69 -4.32
C ILE A 83 7.06 3.89 -4.41
N CYS A 84 6.33 4.15 -3.32
CA CYS A 84 5.52 5.35 -3.16
C CYS A 84 6.20 6.33 -2.20
N HIS A 85 5.89 7.62 -2.33
CA HIS A 85 6.28 8.66 -1.38
C HIS A 85 5.04 9.48 -1.00
N VAL A 86 4.91 9.86 0.27
CA VAL A 86 3.87 10.81 0.70
C VAL A 86 4.21 12.21 0.15
N ILE A 87 3.22 12.86 -0.46
CA ILE A 87 3.37 14.21 -1.01
C ILE A 87 2.50 15.24 -0.32
N SER A 88 1.40 14.81 0.32
CA SER A 88 0.56 15.68 1.14
C SER A 88 -0.27 14.87 2.14
N MET A 89 -0.76 15.55 3.18
CA MET A 89 -1.66 15.02 4.22
C MET A 89 -2.67 16.07 4.66
#